data_AF-A1RZT4-F1
#
_entry.id   AF-A1RZT4-F1
#
_cell.length_a   1.000
_cell.length_b   1.000
_cell.length_c   1.000
_cell.angle_alpha   90.00
_cell.angle_beta   90.00
_cell.angle_gamma   90.00
#
_symmetry.space_group_name_H-M   'P 1'
#
loop_
_entity.id
_entity.type
_entity.pdbx_description
1 polymer ?
#
loop_
_entity_poly.entity_id
_entity_poly.type
_entity_poly.pdbx_seq_one_letter_code
_entity_poly.pdbx_strand_id
1 'polypeptide(L)'
;MDLLGLVYGYVDELLKNPEAEKEELRRRLIERIVENYSRGRELDEKLRLSRERLESLAAGLALAGFHVFVVDAKLSTMGAVGVSHGVLRSVFEVGVSWDHVLDLPFIPGSSVKGAVRAVAERASRDDADVLFGRGGDSGWAGLLLFFDAYPVEAGDRLLEPDIVTPHYSRGGRPVRFEYEVEPVPVAHVSIAPGAVFRFVVAVEPGGGVLHEEVDRALANICGRLGVQGGGPASLLLGLLEYALASGVGARTSQGYGRFEVVSRSAVINGSEHRTPLRVKPARARRGRSTRPGAG
;
A
#
# COMPACT_ATOMS: atom_id res chain seq x y z
N MET A 1 11.22 -15.37 -14.43
CA MET A 1 10.07 -16.31 -14.45
C MET A 1 8.94 -15.62 -13.71
N ASP A 2 7.68 -15.79 -14.08
CA ASP A 2 6.60 -15.10 -13.36
C ASP A 2 6.25 -15.78 -12.02
N LEU A 3 5.45 -15.11 -11.18
CA LEU A 3 5.08 -15.68 -9.88
C LEU A 3 4.32 -17.01 -10.02
N LEU A 4 3.43 -17.11 -11.01
CA LEU A 4 2.64 -18.32 -11.24
C LEU A 4 3.52 -19.50 -11.65
N GLY A 5 4.54 -19.26 -12.47
CA GLY A 5 5.53 -20.26 -12.84
C GLY A 5 6.32 -20.78 -11.65
N LEU A 6 6.70 -19.89 -10.71
CA LEU A 6 7.37 -20.30 -9.46
C LEU A 6 6.46 -21.17 -8.58
N VAL A 7 5.19 -20.77 -8.42
CA VAL A 7 4.22 -21.56 -7.66
C VAL A 7 3.93 -22.90 -8.33
N TYR A 8 3.80 -22.92 -9.65
CA TYR A 8 3.61 -24.16 -10.41
C TYR A 8 4.77 -25.13 -10.20
N GLY A 9 6.02 -24.63 -10.25
CA GLY A 9 7.21 -25.43 -9.95
C GLY A 9 7.17 -26.03 -8.54
N TYR A 10 6.75 -25.24 -7.53
CA TYR A 10 6.56 -25.75 -6.17
C TYR A 10 5.49 -26.85 -6.09
N VAL A 11 4.35 -26.68 -6.76
CA VAL A 11 3.28 -27.69 -6.77
C VAL A 11 3.73 -28.98 -7.46
N ASP A 12 4.45 -28.88 -8.58
CA ASP A 12 5.00 -30.03 -9.28
C ASP A 12 6.03 -30.79 -8.44
N GLU A 13 6.92 -30.08 -7.73
CA GLU A 13 7.87 -30.68 -6.77
C GLU A 13 7.14 -31.41 -5.63
N LEU A 14 6.08 -30.80 -5.07
CA LEU A 14 5.25 -31.40 -4.01
C LEU A 14 4.57 -32.70 -4.48
N LEU A 15 4.03 -32.71 -5.70
CA LEU A 15 3.36 -33.88 -6.27
C LEU A 15 4.33 -35.03 -6.59
N LYS A 16 5.55 -34.70 -7.02
CA LYS A 16 6.59 -35.69 -7.33
C LYS A 16 7.24 -36.29 -6.08
N ASN A 17 7.18 -35.59 -4.95
CA ASN A 17 7.87 -36.00 -3.73
C ASN A 17 6.97 -35.81 -2.49
N PRO A 18 5.94 -36.67 -2.30
CA PRO A 18 4.96 -36.51 -1.22
C PRO A 18 5.53 -36.58 0.19
N GLU A 19 6.67 -37.27 0.35
CA GLU A 19 7.40 -37.42 1.62
C GLU A 19 8.32 -36.21 1.92
N ALA A 20 8.45 -35.26 0.99
CA ALA A 20 9.29 -34.09 1.20
C ALA A 20 8.73 -33.21 2.32
N GLU A 21 9.62 -32.70 3.16
CA GLU A 21 9.25 -31.80 4.24
C GLU A 21 8.69 -30.49 3.66
N LYS A 22 7.38 -30.28 3.86
CA LYS A 22 6.64 -29.15 3.28
C LYS A 22 7.25 -27.79 3.65
N GLU A 23 7.78 -27.66 4.86
CA GLU A 23 8.42 -26.44 5.35
C GLU A 23 9.71 -26.11 4.59
N GLU A 24 10.53 -27.13 4.27
CA GLU A 24 11.74 -26.95 3.47
C GLU A 24 11.40 -26.52 2.03
N LEU A 25 10.36 -27.11 1.42
CA LEU A 25 9.88 -26.69 0.09
C LEU A 25 9.34 -25.25 0.11
N ARG A 26 8.59 -24.86 1.14
CA ARG A 26 8.09 -23.49 1.32
C ARG A 26 9.26 -22.50 1.46
N ARG A 27 10.28 -22.83 2.26
CA ARG A 27 11.48 -22.00 2.43
C ARG A 27 12.20 -21.77 1.10
N ARG A 28 12.43 -22.83 0.31
CA ARG A 28 13.04 -22.72 -1.01
C ARG A 28 12.20 -21.88 -1.98
N LEU A 29 10.87 -22.01 -1.93
CA LEU A 29 9.99 -21.18 -2.76
C LEU A 29 10.12 -19.70 -2.37
N ILE A 30 10.16 -19.38 -1.07
CA ILE A 30 10.38 -18.00 -0.60
C ILE A 30 11.70 -17.45 -1.15
N GLU A 31 12.79 -18.21 -1.04
CA GLU A 31 14.11 -17.82 -1.56
C GLU A 31 14.06 -17.54 -3.07
N ARG A 32 13.45 -18.45 -3.85
CA ARG A 32 13.28 -18.29 -5.31
C ARG A 32 12.43 -17.07 -5.67
N ILE A 33 11.36 -16.80 -4.93
CA ILE A 33 10.53 -15.61 -5.13
C ILE A 33 11.38 -14.36 -4.86
N VAL A 34 12.05 -14.28 -3.71
CA VAL A 34 12.85 -13.11 -3.35
C VAL A 34 13.96 -12.85 -4.36
N GLU A 35 14.65 -13.89 -4.83
CA GLU A 35 15.66 -13.79 -5.89
C GLU A 35 15.07 -13.28 -7.21
N ASN A 36 13.93 -13.83 -7.64
CA ASN A 36 13.27 -13.44 -8.89
C ASN A 36 12.72 -12.00 -8.87
N TYR A 37 12.41 -11.46 -7.68
CA TYR A 37 11.99 -10.08 -7.46
C TYR A 37 13.08 -9.22 -6.80
N SER A 38 14.35 -9.63 -6.93
CA SER A 38 15.51 -8.79 -6.61
C SER A 38 15.84 -7.85 -7.77
N ARG A 39 16.61 -6.80 -7.49
CA ARG A 39 17.01 -5.80 -8.49
C ARG A 39 17.67 -6.46 -9.70
N GLY A 40 17.13 -6.19 -10.88
CA GLY A 40 17.61 -6.75 -12.13
C GLY A 40 16.71 -6.38 -13.30
N ARG A 41 17.17 -6.69 -14.51
CA ARG A 41 16.50 -6.27 -15.76
C ARG A 41 15.03 -6.69 -15.86
N GLU A 42 14.68 -7.88 -15.38
CA GLU A 42 13.29 -8.39 -15.44
C GLU A 42 12.37 -7.58 -14.52
N LEU A 43 12.80 -7.28 -13.29
CA LEU A 43 12.03 -6.43 -12.37
C LEU A 43 11.95 -4.99 -12.88
N ASP A 44 13.07 -4.43 -13.37
CA ASP A 44 13.11 -3.07 -13.91
C ASP A 44 12.11 -2.87 -15.05
N GLU A 45 11.97 -3.88 -15.93
CA GLU A 45 11.00 -3.86 -17.02
C GLU A 45 9.55 -3.90 -16.52
N LYS A 46 9.24 -4.75 -15.52
CA LYS A 46 7.90 -4.78 -14.89
C LYS A 46 7.55 -3.43 -14.26
N LEU A 47 8.49 -2.81 -13.56
CA LEU A 47 8.32 -1.49 -12.93
C LEU A 47 8.15 -0.37 -13.98
N ARG A 48 8.87 -0.44 -15.10
CA ARG A 48 8.71 0.48 -16.24
C ARG A 48 7.29 0.40 -16.82
N LEU A 49 6.81 -0.81 -17.12
CA LEU A 49 5.46 -1.02 -17.64
C LEU A 49 4.37 -0.53 -16.67
N SER A 50 4.57 -0.78 -15.37
CA SER A 50 3.67 -0.28 -14.33
C SER A 50 3.61 1.25 -14.30
N ARG A 51 4.77 1.91 -14.37
CA ARG A 51 4.87 3.37 -14.43
C ARG A 51 4.15 3.95 -15.65
N GLU A 52 4.41 3.41 -16.83
CA GLU A 52 3.78 3.86 -18.08
C GLU A 52 2.27 3.65 -18.08
N ARG A 53 1.79 2.54 -17.51
CA ARG A 53 0.36 2.28 -17.34
C ARG A 53 -0.30 3.34 -16.44
N LEU A 54 0.31 3.64 -15.30
CA LEU A 54 -0.24 4.63 -14.36
C LEU A 54 -0.16 6.07 -14.91
N GLU A 55 0.87 6.39 -15.70
CA GLU A 55 0.96 7.66 -16.42
C GLU A 55 -0.14 7.78 -17.48
N SER A 56 -0.37 6.71 -18.24
CA SER A 56 -1.44 6.66 -19.24
C SER A 56 -2.82 6.77 -18.60
N LEU A 57 -3.02 6.12 -17.44
CA LEU A 57 -4.25 6.24 -16.65
C LEU A 57 -4.48 7.70 -16.19
N ALA A 58 -3.47 8.31 -15.58
CA ALA A 58 -3.56 9.69 -15.10
C ALA A 58 -3.82 10.69 -16.23
N ALA A 59 -3.11 10.53 -17.37
CA ALA A 59 -3.31 11.35 -18.55
C ALA A 59 -4.72 11.16 -19.15
N GLY A 60 -5.19 9.92 -19.27
CA GLY A 60 -6.53 9.61 -19.76
C GLY A 60 -7.64 10.22 -18.91
N LEU A 61 -7.51 10.14 -17.58
CA LEU A 61 -8.44 10.78 -16.64
C LEU A 61 -8.43 12.31 -16.78
N ALA A 62 -7.26 12.91 -16.90
CA ALA A 62 -7.14 14.35 -17.10
C ALA A 62 -7.78 14.80 -18.43
N LEU A 63 -7.57 14.05 -19.52
CA LEU A 63 -8.22 14.30 -20.82
C LEU A 63 -9.74 14.14 -20.76
N ALA A 64 -10.24 13.24 -19.91
CA ALA A 64 -11.66 13.08 -19.64
C ALA A 64 -12.24 14.17 -18.71
N GLY A 65 -11.42 15.15 -18.29
CA GLY A 65 -11.86 16.30 -17.49
C GLY A 65 -11.77 16.10 -15.97
N PHE A 66 -11.28 14.96 -15.49
CA PHE A 66 -11.08 14.72 -14.06
C PHE A 66 -9.98 15.59 -13.48
N HIS A 67 -10.13 15.96 -12.21
CA HIS A 67 -9.01 16.47 -11.42
C HIS A 67 -8.21 15.27 -10.91
N VAL A 68 -6.96 15.16 -11.32
CA VAL A 68 -6.14 13.97 -11.06
C VAL A 68 -5.03 14.30 -10.09
N PHE A 69 -4.89 13.50 -9.05
CA PHE A 69 -3.89 13.61 -8.01
C PHE A 69 -3.00 12.36 -8.07
N VAL A 70 -1.70 12.58 -8.26
CA VAL A 70 -0.70 11.52 -8.32
C VAL A 70 0.27 11.70 -7.16
N VAL A 71 0.47 10.65 -6.39
CA VAL A 71 1.40 10.63 -5.25
C VAL A 71 2.32 9.43 -5.40
N ASP A 72 3.63 9.69 -5.46
CA ASP A 72 4.64 8.65 -5.36
C ASP A 72 5.11 8.62 -3.90
N ALA A 73 4.94 7.47 -3.24
CA ALA A 73 5.31 7.30 -1.84
C ALA A 73 6.15 6.04 -1.65
N LYS A 74 7.23 6.18 -0.89
CA LYS A 74 8.16 5.11 -0.54
C LYS A 74 7.64 4.37 0.67
N LEU A 75 7.52 3.06 0.55
CA LEU A 75 7.16 2.19 1.65
C LEU A 75 8.31 2.16 2.68
N SER A 76 8.05 2.56 3.93
CA SER A 76 9.04 2.67 5.00
C SER A 76 9.09 1.44 5.93
N THR A 77 7.99 0.68 5.99
CA THR A 77 7.88 -0.59 6.74
C THR A 77 7.35 -1.71 5.85
N MET A 78 7.46 -2.98 6.24
CA MET A 78 6.97 -4.09 5.41
C MET A 78 5.52 -3.89 5.00
N GLY A 79 5.22 -4.15 3.73
CA GLY A 79 3.88 -4.02 3.18
C GLY A 79 3.14 -5.34 3.23
N ALA A 80 1.93 -5.33 3.79
CA ALA A 80 1.03 -6.47 3.82
C ALA A 80 -0.31 -6.05 3.21
N VAL A 81 -0.67 -6.61 2.05
CA VAL A 81 -1.92 -6.31 1.33
C VAL A 81 -2.50 -7.59 0.78
N GLY A 82 -3.81 -7.77 0.84
CA GLY A 82 -4.43 -8.97 0.29
C GLY A 82 -4.08 -10.27 1.03
N VAL A 83 -3.76 -10.18 2.33
CA VAL A 83 -3.31 -11.31 3.17
C VAL A 83 -4.28 -12.51 3.19
N SER A 84 -5.55 -12.28 2.83
CA SER A 84 -6.61 -13.28 2.84
C SER A 84 -6.99 -13.83 1.46
N HIS A 85 -6.26 -13.50 0.38
CA HIS A 85 -6.57 -13.99 -0.97
C HIS A 85 -5.32 -14.21 -1.84
N GLY A 86 -5.53 -14.72 -3.06
CA GLY A 86 -4.47 -14.87 -4.06
C GLY A 86 -3.69 -16.19 -3.94
N VAL A 87 -2.84 -16.45 -4.94
CA VAL A 87 -2.16 -17.75 -5.09
C VAL A 87 -1.22 -18.07 -3.91
N LEU A 88 -0.55 -17.06 -3.36
CA LEU A 88 0.40 -17.23 -2.26
C LEU A 88 -0.28 -17.66 -0.95
N ARG A 89 -1.55 -17.31 -0.74
CA ARG A 89 -2.31 -17.76 0.43
C ARG A 89 -2.43 -19.27 0.47
N SER A 90 -2.63 -19.92 -0.68
CA SER A 90 -2.75 -21.38 -0.74
C SER A 90 -1.45 -22.09 -0.37
N VAL A 91 -0.31 -21.40 -0.49
CA VAL A 91 1.01 -21.95 -0.18
C VAL A 91 1.44 -21.61 1.25
N PHE A 92 1.35 -20.34 1.63
CA PHE A 92 1.90 -19.78 2.87
C PHE A 92 0.86 -19.38 3.92
N GLU A 93 -0.44 -19.60 3.67
CA GLU A 93 -1.57 -19.14 4.50
C GLU A 93 -1.75 -17.60 4.54
N VAL A 94 -0.70 -16.86 4.18
CA VAL A 94 -0.70 -15.42 3.98
C VAL A 94 -0.59 -15.11 2.50
N GLY A 95 -1.56 -14.36 1.99
CA GLY A 95 -1.59 -13.87 0.62
C GLY A 95 -0.88 -12.54 0.40
N VAL A 96 -0.73 -12.21 -0.88
CA VAL A 96 -0.35 -10.86 -1.34
C VAL A 96 -1.25 -10.51 -2.52
N SER A 97 -1.80 -9.29 -2.56
CA SER A 97 -2.49 -8.76 -3.75
C SER A 97 -1.53 -8.73 -4.93
N TRP A 98 -1.86 -9.50 -5.96
CA TRP A 98 -0.99 -9.71 -7.12
C TRP A 98 -1.74 -9.48 -8.42
N ASP A 99 -1.13 -8.70 -9.31
CA ASP A 99 -1.60 -8.52 -10.68
C ASP A 99 -0.87 -9.52 -11.56
N HIS A 100 -1.60 -10.49 -12.12
CA HIS A 100 -1.01 -11.55 -12.93
C HIS A 100 -0.56 -11.11 -14.33
N VAL A 101 -0.97 -9.92 -14.79
CA VAL A 101 -0.58 -9.40 -16.10
C VAL A 101 0.73 -8.61 -15.98
N LEU A 102 0.81 -7.71 -14.99
CA LEU A 102 2.04 -6.98 -14.71
C LEU A 102 3.07 -7.80 -13.93
N ASP A 103 2.62 -8.90 -13.34
CA ASP A 103 3.40 -9.77 -12.46
C ASP A 103 4.08 -8.98 -11.34
N LEU A 104 3.27 -8.15 -10.68
CA LEU A 104 3.68 -7.27 -9.59
C LEU A 104 2.66 -7.31 -8.45
N PRO A 105 3.09 -7.10 -7.20
CA PRO A 105 2.18 -6.81 -6.12
C PRO A 105 1.53 -5.45 -6.33
N PHE A 106 0.29 -5.29 -5.88
CA PHE A 106 -0.41 -4.00 -5.93
C PHE A 106 -1.19 -3.75 -4.64
N ILE A 107 -1.51 -2.49 -4.36
CA ILE A 107 -2.38 -2.11 -3.26
C ILE A 107 -3.75 -1.79 -3.87
N PRO A 108 -4.80 -2.54 -3.52
CA PRO A 108 -6.13 -2.28 -4.07
C PRO A 108 -6.59 -0.85 -3.76
N GLY A 109 -7.19 -0.18 -4.74
CA GLY A 109 -7.74 1.17 -4.58
C GLY A 109 -8.79 1.24 -3.47
N SER A 110 -9.51 0.14 -3.23
CA SER A 110 -10.42 -0.02 -2.09
C SER A 110 -9.71 -0.01 -0.74
N SER A 111 -8.49 -0.56 -0.66
CA SER A 111 -7.65 -0.53 0.56
C SER A 111 -7.12 0.89 0.81
N VAL A 112 -6.72 1.60 -0.25
CA VAL A 112 -6.32 3.02 -0.15
C VAL A 112 -7.52 3.86 0.31
N LYS A 113 -8.67 3.74 -0.37
CA LYS A 113 -9.92 4.41 0.01
C LYS A 113 -10.30 4.13 1.46
N GLY A 114 -10.22 2.87 1.89
CA GLY A 114 -10.50 2.46 3.26
C GLY A 114 -9.59 3.12 4.29
N ALA A 115 -8.29 3.20 4.01
CA ALA A 115 -7.32 3.86 4.90
C ALA A 115 -7.59 5.37 5.01
N VAL A 116 -7.81 6.05 3.89
CA VAL A 116 -8.12 7.49 3.88
C VAL A 116 -9.46 7.77 4.56
N ARG A 117 -10.50 6.96 4.29
CA ARG A 117 -11.81 7.06 4.94
C ARG A 117 -11.70 6.87 6.45
N ALA A 118 -10.95 5.86 6.92
CA ALA A 118 -10.77 5.62 8.35
C ALA A 118 -10.11 6.80 9.06
N VAL A 119 -9.14 7.47 8.42
CA VAL A 119 -8.56 8.71 8.95
C VAL A 119 -9.58 9.85 8.97
N ALA A 120 -10.35 10.03 7.90
CA ALA A 120 -11.38 11.05 7.83
C ALA A 120 -12.48 10.84 8.89
N GLU A 121 -12.95 9.61 9.09
CA GLU A 121 -13.98 9.26 10.08
C GLU A 121 -13.54 9.55 11.53
N ARG A 122 -12.24 9.47 11.82
CA ARG A 122 -11.69 9.89 13.14
C ARG A 122 -11.85 11.38 13.39
N ALA A 123 -11.89 12.19 12.33
CA ALA A 123 -12.09 13.63 12.42
C ALA A 123 -13.58 14.00 12.39
N SER A 124 -14.32 13.47 11.42
CA SER A 124 -15.75 13.71 11.24
C SER A 124 -16.37 12.64 10.35
N ARG A 125 -17.31 11.86 10.90
CA ARG A 125 -17.99 10.79 10.17
C ARG A 125 -18.90 11.32 9.06
N ASP A 126 -19.64 12.39 9.35
CA ASP A 126 -20.58 12.98 8.40
C ASP A 126 -19.84 13.57 7.19
N ASP A 127 -18.75 14.30 7.42
CA ASP A 127 -17.92 14.83 6.32
C ASP A 127 -17.20 13.72 5.55
N ALA A 128 -16.82 12.61 6.21
CA ALA A 128 -16.26 11.46 5.52
C ALA A 128 -17.29 10.81 4.58
N ASP A 129 -18.55 10.70 4.99
CA ASP A 129 -19.61 10.17 4.14
C ASP A 129 -19.86 11.04 2.88
N VAL A 130 -19.66 12.37 2.97
CA VAL A 130 -19.66 13.29 1.80
C VAL A 130 -18.56 12.91 0.80
N LEU A 131 -17.33 12.68 1.27
CA LEU A 131 -16.18 12.41 0.39
C LEU A 131 -16.19 10.99 -0.20
N PHE A 132 -16.55 9.99 0.60
CA PHE A 132 -16.38 8.58 0.28
C PHE A 132 -17.68 7.86 -0.11
N GLY A 133 -18.82 8.51 0.08
CA GLY A 133 -20.14 7.94 -0.11
C GLY A 133 -20.57 7.03 1.03
N ARG A 134 -21.87 6.71 1.06
CA ARG A 134 -22.48 5.86 2.07
C ARG A 134 -23.02 4.59 1.42
N GLY A 135 -22.84 3.44 2.06
CA GLY A 135 -23.43 2.17 1.63
C GLY A 135 -24.86 1.96 2.15
N GLY A 136 -25.58 1.00 1.57
CA GLY A 136 -26.96 0.64 1.91
C GLY A 136 -27.96 1.01 0.81
N ASP A 137 -29.23 0.67 1.02
CA ASP A 137 -30.30 0.84 0.01
C ASP A 137 -30.54 2.31 -0.38
N SER A 138 -30.19 3.25 0.51
CA SER A 138 -30.20 4.70 0.27
C SER A 138 -28.80 5.30 0.13
N GLY A 139 -27.81 4.47 -0.22
CA GLY A 139 -26.43 4.86 -0.39
C GLY A 139 -26.16 5.69 -1.66
N TRP A 140 -25.01 6.35 -1.69
CA TRP A 140 -24.53 7.07 -2.86
C TRP A 140 -23.03 6.85 -3.06
N ALA A 141 -22.57 7.00 -4.30
CA ALA A 141 -21.16 6.89 -4.63
C ALA A 141 -20.36 8.07 -4.06
N GLY A 142 -19.15 7.78 -3.59
CA GLY A 142 -18.20 8.83 -3.18
C GLY A 142 -17.65 9.57 -4.40
N LEU A 143 -17.30 10.83 -4.19
CA LEU A 143 -16.79 11.73 -5.25
C LEU A 143 -15.30 11.49 -5.55
N LEU A 144 -14.59 10.86 -4.60
CA LEU A 144 -13.19 10.48 -4.76
C LEU A 144 -13.08 9.07 -5.36
N LEU A 145 -12.45 8.98 -6.52
CA LEU A 145 -12.11 7.73 -7.21
C LEU A 145 -10.68 7.33 -6.83
N PHE A 146 -10.53 6.13 -6.26
CA PHE A 146 -9.24 5.56 -5.87
C PHE A 146 -8.89 4.41 -6.79
N PHE A 147 -7.75 4.50 -7.46
CA PHE A 147 -7.22 3.44 -8.32
C PHE A 147 -6.24 2.56 -7.57
N ASP A 148 -6.00 1.37 -8.11
CA ASP A 148 -4.98 0.46 -7.61
C ASP A 148 -3.59 1.10 -7.71
N ALA A 149 -2.83 1.03 -6.62
CA ALA A 149 -1.47 1.56 -6.57
C ALA A 149 -0.46 0.44 -6.85
N TYR A 150 0.53 0.73 -7.69
CA TYR A 150 1.55 -0.24 -8.08
C TYR A 150 2.96 0.29 -7.79
N PRO A 151 3.94 -0.61 -7.60
CA PRO A 151 5.33 -0.21 -7.47
C PRO A 151 5.84 0.32 -8.82
N VAL A 152 6.44 1.50 -8.78
CA VAL A 152 7.08 2.16 -9.94
C VAL A 152 8.59 2.22 -9.81
N GLU A 153 9.11 1.97 -8.60
CA GLU A 153 10.52 1.77 -8.28
C GLU A 153 10.65 0.75 -7.14
N ALA A 154 11.77 0.05 -7.08
CA ALA A 154 12.11 -0.87 -6.00
C ALA A 154 13.50 -0.54 -5.44
N GLY A 155 13.75 -0.96 -4.19
CA GLY A 155 15.09 -0.95 -3.61
C GLY A 155 15.95 -2.08 -4.16
N ASP A 156 16.67 -2.77 -3.27
CA ASP A 156 17.46 -3.95 -3.66
C ASP A 156 16.59 -5.15 -4.06
N ARG A 157 15.35 -5.19 -3.55
CA ARG A 157 14.32 -6.19 -3.84
C ARG A 157 12.93 -5.58 -3.66
N LEU A 158 11.94 -6.17 -4.33
CA LEU A 158 10.53 -5.78 -4.18
C LEU A 158 9.80 -6.63 -3.12
N LEU A 159 10.27 -7.86 -2.91
CA LEU A 159 9.69 -8.82 -1.97
C LEU A 159 10.75 -9.30 -0.99
N GLU A 160 10.35 -9.59 0.24
CA GLU A 160 11.26 -10.17 1.25
C GLU A 160 10.57 -11.23 2.14
N PRO A 161 11.35 -12.14 2.76
CA PRO A 161 10.80 -13.12 3.69
C PRO A 161 10.25 -12.43 4.94
N ASP A 162 9.14 -12.93 5.45
CA ASP A 162 8.50 -12.47 6.67
C ASP A 162 7.92 -13.65 7.46
N ILE A 163 7.80 -13.50 8.78
CA ILE A 163 7.28 -14.52 9.67
C ILE A 163 6.30 -13.87 10.64
N VAL A 164 5.07 -14.38 10.66
CA VAL A 164 4.11 -14.04 11.72
C VAL A 164 3.81 -15.25 12.57
N THR A 165 3.98 -15.09 13.87
CA THR A 165 3.75 -16.14 14.87
C THR A 165 2.49 -15.81 15.66
N PRO A 166 1.29 -16.27 15.25
CA PRO A 166 0.10 -16.17 16.08
C PRO A 166 0.30 -16.95 17.38
N HIS A 167 0.13 -16.26 18.53
CA HIS A 167 0.20 -16.88 19.85
C HIS A 167 -1.18 -17.32 20.36
N TYR A 168 -2.23 -16.54 20.10
CA TYR A 168 -3.58 -16.79 20.66
C TYR A 168 -4.59 -17.30 19.64
N SER A 169 -4.13 -17.86 18.52
CA SER A 169 -5.02 -18.45 17.51
C SER A 169 -4.48 -19.78 17.02
N ARG A 170 -5.33 -20.82 17.02
CA ARG A 170 -5.02 -22.14 16.44
C ARG A 170 -6.05 -22.49 15.38
N GLY A 171 -5.61 -22.74 14.15
CA GLY A 171 -6.51 -23.05 13.02
C GLY A 171 -7.58 -21.97 12.77
N GLY A 172 -7.26 -20.70 13.04
CA GLY A 172 -8.19 -19.57 12.92
C GLY A 172 -9.20 -19.41 14.07
N ARG A 173 -9.07 -20.17 15.17
CA ARG A 173 -9.92 -20.05 16.37
C ARG A 173 -9.14 -19.44 17.53
N PRO A 174 -9.75 -18.53 18.34
CA PRO A 174 -9.10 -17.99 19.52
C PRO A 174 -8.83 -19.10 20.54
N VAL A 175 -7.63 -19.11 21.10
CA VAL A 175 -7.25 -19.97 22.21
C VAL A 175 -7.89 -19.43 23.50
N ARG A 176 -8.49 -20.29 24.32
CA ARG A 176 -9.26 -19.86 25.53
C ARG A 176 -8.43 -19.87 26.80
N PHE A 177 -7.38 -20.71 26.86
CA PHE A 177 -6.56 -20.88 28.05
C PHE A 177 -5.07 -20.73 27.74
N GLU A 178 -4.31 -20.15 28.67
CA GLU A 178 -2.87 -19.85 28.47
C GLU A 178 -2.03 -21.11 28.21
N TYR A 179 -2.38 -22.25 28.81
CA TYR A 179 -1.66 -23.52 28.62
C TYR A 179 -1.90 -24.18 27.25
N GLU A 180 -2.86 -23.68 26.47
CA GLU A 180 -3.14 -24.14 25.09
C GLU A 180 -2.40 -23.30 24.03
N VAL A 181 -1.64 -22.27 24.45
CA VAL A 181 -0.88 -21.40 23.58
C VAL A 181 0.31 -22.17 22.99
N GLU A 182 0.26 -22.38 21.68
CA GLU A 182 1.32 -23.01 20.91
C GLU A 182 1.69 -22.06 19.75
N PRO A 183 2.80 -21.32 19.84
CA PRO A 183 3.20 -20.38 18.80
C PRO A 183 3.57 -21.14 17.52
N VAL A 184 2.85 -20.91 16.43
CA VAL A 184 3.14 -21.53 15.13
C VAL A 184 3.68 -20.47 14.17
N PRO A 185 4.99 -20.41 13.89
CA PRO A 185 5.55 -19.47 12.94
C PRO A 185 5.01 -19.71 11.53
N VAL A 186 4.50 -18.66 10.88
CA VAL A 186 4.01 -18.71 9.49
C VAL A 186 4.96 -17.91 8.60
N ALA A 187 5.89 -18.61 7.96
CA ALA A 187 6.82 -18.03 6.99
C ALA A 187 6.10 -17.73 5.66
N HIS A 188 6.28 -16.52 5.16
CA HIS A 188 5.63 -16.01 3.95
C HIS A 188 6.48 -14.91 3.31
N VAL A 189 5.92 -14.27 2.28
CA VAL A 189 6.56 -13.16 1.56
C VAL A 189 5.75 -11.89 1.76
N SER A 190 6.45 -10.78 2.04
CA SER A 190 5.89 -9.45 2.20
C SER A 190 6.52 -8.47 1.21
N ILE A 191 5.88 -7.31 0.98
CA ILE A 191 6.46 -6.25 0.15
C ILE A 191 7.59 -5.59 0.94
N ALA A 192 8.78 -5.55 0.36
CA ALA A 192 9.96 -5.01 1.02
C ALA A 192 9.88 -3.48 1.18
N PRO A 193 10.29 -2.91 2.34
CA PRO A 193 10.55 -1.50 2.47
C PRO A 193 11.50 -1.01 1.39
N GLY A 194 11.32 0.24 0.98
CA GLY A 194 12.11 0.87 -0.04
C GLY A 194 11.44 0.93 -1.40
N ALA A 195 10.44 0.09 -1.68
CA ALA A 195 9.63 0.18 -2.88
C ALA A 195 8.83 1.50 -2.91
N VAL A 196 8.81 2.15 -4.07
CA VAL A 196 8.02 3.37 -4.30
C VAL A 196 6.75 2.98 -5.04
N PHE A 197 5.61 3.25 -4.42
CA PHE A 197 4.29 3.04 -5.02
C PHE A 197 3.73 4.34 -5.56
N ARG A 198 3.11 4.28 -6.74
CA ARG A 198 2.36 5.40 -7.31
C ARG A 198 0.88 5.21 -7.04
N PHE A 199 0.30 6.18 -6.35
CA PHE A 199 -1.11 6.27 -6.02
C PHE A 199 -1.77 7.28 -6.95
N VAL A 200 -2.88 6.90 -7.58
CA VAL A 200 -3.69 7.79 -8.42
C VAL A 200 -5.07 7.92 -7.80
N VAL A 201 -5.46 9.16 -7.54
CA VAL A 201 -6.79 9.53 -7.06
C VAL A 201 -7.37 10.54 -8.05
N ALA A 202 -8.63 10.37 -8.42
CA ALA A 202 -9.32 11.31 -9.30
C ALA A 202 -10.60 11.83 -8.65
N VAL A 203 -10.96 13.05 -9.01
CA VAL A 203 -12.22 13.68 -8.62
C VAL A 203 -12.97 14.00 -9.90
N GLU A 204 -14.21 13.55 -9.97
CA GLU A 204 -15.09 13.85 -11.10
C GLU A 204 -15.33 15.37 -11.16
N PRO A 205 -15.27 16.01 -12.35
CA PRO A 205 -15.53 17.43 -12.46
C PRO A 205 -17.00 17.70 -12.08
N GLY A 206 -17.21 18.50 -11.05
CA GLY A 206 -18.54 18.77 -10.52
C GLY A 206 -19.28 19.82 -11.34
N GLY A 207 -20.46 19.47 -11.86
CA GLY A 207 -21.47 20.45 -12.25
C GLY A 207 -21.99 21.20 -11.02
N GLY A 208 -21.50 22.42 -10.81
CA GLY A 208 -22.21 23.54 -10.17
C GLY A 208 -22.45 23.58 -8.65
N VAL A 209 -22.56 22.46 -7.92
CA VAL A 209 -22.94 22.51 -6.46
C VAL A 209 -22.09 21.60 -5.56
N LEU A 210 -21.63 20.44 -6.06
CA LEU A 210 -20.91 19.44 -5.27
C LEU A 210 -19.51 19.90 -4.79
N HIS A 211 -18.92 20.91 -5.44
CA HIS A 211 -17.59 21.42 -5.07
C HIS A 211 -17.58 22.09 -3.69
N GLU A 212 -18.59 22.86 -3.32
CA GLU A 212 -18.57 23.59 -2.05
C GLU A 212 -18.71 22.68 -0.82
N GLU A 213 -19.51 21.61 -0.94
CA GLU A 213 -19.68 20.63 0.15
C GLU A 213 -18.43 19.78 0.34
N VAL A 214 -17.79 19.35 -0.75
CA VAL A 214 -16.50 18.64 -0.72
C VAL A 214 -15.41 19.52 -0.12
N ASP A 215 -15.31 20.77 -0.56
CA ASP A 215 -14.30 21.71 -0.09
C ASP A 215 -14.47 21.98 1.42
N ARG A 216 -15.71 22.12 1.88
CA ARG A 216 -16.04 22.29 3.30
C ARG A 216 -15.73 21.04 4.12
N ALA A 217 -16.10 19.85 3.62
CA ALA A 217 -15.82 18.58 4.27
C ALA A 217 -14.30 18.37 4.41
N LEU A 218 -13.54 18.59 3.33
CA LEU A 218 -12.07 18.53 3.34
C LEU A 218 -11.47 19.53 4.32
N ALA A 219 -11.95 20.79 4.34
CA ALA A 219 -11.48 21.82 5.25
C ALA A 219 -11.72 21.44 6.72
N ASN A 220 -12.92 20.96 7.06
CA ASN A 220 -13.24 20.55 8.43
C ASN A 220 -12.41 19.34 8.87
N ILE A 221 -12.34 18.29 8.03
CA ILE A 221 -11.54 17.09 8.32
C ILE A 221 -10.07 17.47 8.53
N CYS A 222 -9.48 18.20 7.58
CA CYS A 222 -8.07 18.56 7.66
C CYS A 222 -7.78 19.51 8.83
N GLY A 223 -8.67 20.46 9.12
CA GLY A 223 -8.57 21.34 10.28
C GLY A 223 -8.52 20.56 11.61
N ARG A 224 -9.37 19.54 11.76
CA ARG A 224 -9.38 18.66 12.95
C ARG A 224 -8.17 17.74 13.04
N LEU A 225 -7.61 17.32 11.90
CA LEU A 225 -6.39 16.50 11.83
C LEU A 225 -5.10 17.33 11.95
N GLY A 226 -5.18 18.67 11.94
CA GLY A 226 -4.02 19.55 11.91
C GLY A 226 -3.29 19.56 10.56
N VAL A 227 -3.94 19.09 9.49
CA VAL A 227 -3.42 19.12 8.12
C VAL A 227 -3.64 20.51 7.53
N GLN A 228 -2.56 21.18 7.15
CA GLN A 228 -2.60 22.51 6.55
C GLN A 228 -2.55 22.46 5.03
N GLY A 229 -3.24 23.36 4.35
CA GLY A 229 -3.23 23.46 2.89
C GLY A 229 -3.78 24.79 2.38
N GLY A 230 -3.28 25.25 1.23
CA GLY A 230 -3.70 26.52 0.60
C GLY A 230 -4.99 26.43 -0.23
N GLY A 231 -5.71 25.30 -0.16
CA GLY A 231 -6.96 25.06 -0.90
C GLY A 231 -7.33 23.57 -0.94
N PRO A 232 -8.50 23.20 -1.49
CA PRO A 232 -9.05 21.84 -1.45
C PRO A 232 -8.10 20.77 -2.02
N ALA A 233 -7.46 21.06 -3.15
CA ALA A 233 -6.45 20.19 -3.75
C ALA A 233 -5.27 19.88 -2.82
N SER A 234 -4.77 20.90 -2.10
CA SER A 234 -3.68 20.72 -1.13
C SER A 234 -4.14 19.96 0.11
N LEU A 235 -5.38 20.19 0.54
CA LEU A 235 -5.98 19.47 1.67
C LEU A 235 -6.19 17.99 1.36
N LEU A 236 -6.68 17.64 0.16
CA LEU A 236 -6.80 16.25 -0.28
C LEU A 236 -5.44 15.55 -0.34
N LEU A 237 -4.42 16.20 -0.90
CA LEU A 237 -3.06 15.67 -0.91
C LEU A 237 -2.51 15.47 0.52
N GLY A 238 -2.76 16.43 1.42
CA GLY A 238 -2.36 16.32 2.82
C GLY A 238 -3.10 15.20 3.58
N LEU A 239 -4.39 15.01 3.31
CA LEU A 239 -5.17 13.91 3.87
C LEU A 239 -4.66 12.54 3.38
N LEU A 240 -4.36 12.43 2.07
CA LEU A 240 -3.76 11.23 1.50
C LEU A 240 -2.38 10.94 2.12
N GLU A 241 -1.52 11.95 2.22
CA GLU A 241 -0.21 11.84 2.87
C GLU A 241 -0.33 11.38 4.34
N TYR A 242 -1.27 11.95 5.09
CA TYR A 242 -1.52 11.53 6.47
C TYR A 242 -1.97 10.05 6.57
N ALA A 243 -2.87 9.62 5.68
CA ALA A 243 -3.34 8.24 5.64
C ALA A 243 -2.23 7.25 5.27
N LEU A 244 -1.43 7.59 4.25
CA LEU A 244 -0.26 6.83 3.82
C LEU A 244 0.77 6.68 4.95
N ALA A 245 1.03 7.76 5.71
CA ALA A 245 1.92 7.73 6.87
C ALA A 245 1.34 6.90 8.05
N SER A 246 0.01 6.88 8.19
CA SER A 246 -0.68 6.11 9.24
C SER A 246 -0.70 4.61 8.97
N GLY A 247 -0.64 4.21 7.70
CA GLY A 247 -0.52 2.83 7.25
C GLY A 247 -1.67 2.39 6.34
N VAL A 248 -1.35 1.65 5.28
CA VAL A 248 -2.30 1.07 4.32
C VAL A 248 -2.12 -0.45 4.25
N GLY A 249 -3.24 -1.18 4.17
CA GLY A 249 -3.25 -2.63 4.08
C GLY A 249 -3.53 -3.32 5.42
N ALA A 250 -2.98 -4.51 5.60
CA ALA A 250 -3.14 -5.33 6.78
C ALA A 250 -2.05 -5.02 7.83
N ARG A 251 -2.34 -5.38 9.09
CA ARG A 251 -1.38 -5.28 10.22
C ARG A 251 -0.81 -3.87 10.46
N THR A 252 -1.54 -2.81 10.08
CA THR A 252 -1.11 -1.42 10.24
C THR A 252 -0.92 -1.02 11.72
N SER A 253 -1.72 -1.59 12.62
CA SER A 253 -1.55 -1.45 14.08
C SER A 253 -0.24 -2.04 14.62
N GLN A 254 0.34 -3.02 13.91
CA GLN A 254 1.64 -3.62 14.21
C GLN A 254 2.79 -2.91 13.47
N GLY A 255 2.50 -1.84 12.72
CA GLY A 255 3.49 -1.00 12.05
C GLY A 255 3.70 -1.29 10.57
N TYR A 256 2.94 -2.21 9.96
CA TYR A 256 3.04 -2.51 8.53
C TYR A 256 2.45 -1.42 7.65
N GLY A 257 2.92 -1.36 6.40
CA GLY A 257 2.28 -0.59 5.32
C GLY A 257 2.39 0.92 5.46
N ARG A 258 3.39 1.45 6.15
CA ARG A 258 3.60 2.90 6.30
C ARG A 258 4.39 3.45 5.12
N PHE A 259 3.99 4.62 4.65
CA PHE A 259 4.58 5.27 3.49
C PHE A 259 5.10 6.67 3.81
N GLU A 260 6.17 7.05 3.13
CA GLU A 260 6.74 8.40 3.12
C GLU A 260 6.59 8.99 1.72
N VAL A 261 5.88 10.11 1.59
CA VAL A 261 5.65 10.75 0.29
C VAL A 261 6.98 11.27 -0.28
N VAL A 262 7.29 10.86 -1.50
CA VAL A 262 8.49 11.27 -2.25
C VAL A 262 8.14 12.42 -3.19
N SER A 263 7.02 12.30 -3.90
CA SER A 263 6.54 13.35 -4.79
C SER A 263 5.02 13.36 -4.88
N ARG A 264 4.47 14.52 -5.24
CA ARG A 264 3.04 14.69 -5.46
C ARG A 264 2.79 15.72 -6.56
N SER A 265 1.78 15.47 -7.37
CA SER A 265 1.33 16.38 -8.42
C SER A 265 -0.18 16.34 -8.55
N ALA A 266 -0.76 17.44 -9.01
CA ALA A 266 -2.17 17.51 -9.35
C ALA A 266 -2.34 18.11 -10.75
N VAL A 267 -3.28 17.56 -11.52
CA VAL A 267 -3.74 18.12 -12.80
C VAL A 267 -5.17 18.59 -12.59
N ILE A 268 -5.39 19.90 -12.68
CA ILE A 268 -6.68 20.54 -12.40
C ILE A 268 -7.05 21.42 -13.60
N ASN A 269 -8.24 21.24 -14.17
CA ASN A 269 -8.74 22.03 -15.30
C ASN A 269 -7.73 22.13 -16.48
N GLY A 270 -6.99 21.06 -16.77
CA GLY A 270 -5.95 21.04 -17.82
C GLY A 270 -4.65 21.77 -17.47
N SER A 271 -4.52 22.35 -16.28
CA SER A 271 -3.29 22.98 -15.78
C SER A 271 -2.53 22.05 -14.83
N GLU A 272 -1.28 21.72 -15.19
CA GLU A 272 -0.41 20.81 -14.43
C GLU A 272 0.29 21.56 -13.29
N HIS A 273 0.02 21.16 -12.04
CA HIS A 273 0.70 21.68 -10.85
C HIS A 273 1.64 20.59 -10.29
N ARG A 274 2.93 20.69 -10.61
CA ARG A 274 3.98 19.83 -10.04
C ARG A 274 4.67 20.54 -8.89
N THR A 275 4.58 20.00 -7.68
CA THR A 275 5.43 20.45 -6.56
C THR A 275 6.44 19.35 -6.24
N PRO A 276 7.67 19.41 -6.79
CA PRO A 276 8.72 18.55 -6.29
C PRO A 276 9.02 18.93 -4.85
N LEU A 277 8.67 18.06 -3.89
CA LEU A 277 9.14 18.19 -2.52
C LEU A 277 10.64 17.86 -2.53
N ARG A 278 11.49 18.88 -2.38
CA ARG A 278 12.89 18.65 -1.99
C ARG A 278 12.87 18.04 -0.59
N VAL A 279 12.89 16.72 -0.51
CA VAL A 279 13.16 16.00 0.73
C VAL A 279 14.60 16.35 1.12
N LYS A 280 14.78 17.28 2.06
CA LYS A 280 16.05 17.34 2.80
C LYS A 280 16.07 16.08 3.66
N PRO A 281 17.05 15.18 3.53
CA PRO A 281 17.17 14.07 4.46
C PRO A 281 17.23 14.66 5.87
N ALA A 282 16.34 14.21 6.74
CA ALA A 282 16.42 14.52 8.15
C ALA A 282 17.84 14.13 8.59
N ARG A 283 18.62 15.12 9.03
CA ARG A 283 19.95 14.86 9.59
C ARG A 283 19.75 13.82 10.68
N ALA A 284 20.33 12.63 10.48
CA ALA A 284 20.49 11.65 11.53
C ALA A 284 20.96 12.40 12.78
N ARG A 285 20.17 12.35 13.86
CA ARG A 285 20.64 12.80 15.17
C ARG A 285 21.90 11.98 15.43
N ARG A 286 23.07 12.60 15.24
CA ARG A 286 24.34 12.03 15.68
C ARG A 286 24.14 11.71 17.15
N GLY A 287 24.04 10.42 17.47
CA GLY A 287 24.11 9.95 18.83
C GLY A 287 25.32 10.60 19.48
N ARG A 288 25.11 11.15 20.67
CA ARG A 288 26.22 11.55 21.53
C ARG A 288 27.18 10.37 21.61
N SER A 289 28.32 10.50 20.95
CA SER A 289 29.49 9.68 21.23
C SER A 289 29.79 9.88 22.70
N THR A 290 29.51 8.85 23.49
CA THR A 290 30.16 8.64 24.78
C THR A 290 31.65 8.53 24.49
N ARG A 291 32.43 9.48 25.00
CA ARG A 291 33.88 9.37 25.04
C ARG A 291 34.25 8.28 26.04
N PRO A 292 35.13 7.32 25.70
CA PRO A 292 35.91 6.59 26.68
C PRO A 292 37.25 7.32 26.90
N GLY A 293 37.67 7.46 28.16
CA GLY A 293 38.96 8.03 28.57
C GLY A 293 38.84 8.60 29.97
N ALA A 294 39.13 7.82 31.01
CA ALA A 294 40.47 7.57 31.58
C ALA A 294 40.98 8.80 32.36
N GLY A 295 41.07 8.61 33.68
CA GLY A 295 41.43 9.61 34.69
C GLY A 295 40.74 9.27 36.01
#